data_AF-A0A966T7G7-F1
#
_entry.id   AF-A0A966T7G7-F1
#
_cell.length_a   1.000
_cell.length_b   1.000
_cell.length_c   1.000
_cell.angle_alpha   90.00
_cell.angle_beta   90.00
_cell.angle_gamma   90.00
#
_symmetry.space_group_name_H-M   'P 1'
#
loop_
_entity.id
_entity.type
_entity.pdbx_description
1 polymer ?
#
loop_
_entity_poly.entity_id
_entity_poly.type
_entity_poly.pdbx_seq_one_letter_code
_entity_poly.pdbx_strand_id
1 'polypeptide(L)'
;MVTAEQLNRALASRLGTARVEAVVTEPIGTGQMSESRRLHLTYSAPCDLPTTMIAKFPSDDPRSRATGKATRCYEVEASFYRDLRDALDVGAPRCYFVERDNATDDFLLLLEDFAPCRQGDQIKGCTLHEAEACIDELVRLHGPLWNSPFLATLPWLNRSSDSDRSGSQALMRQVFPGFLARYA
;
A
#
# COMPACT_ATOMS: atom_id res chain seq x y z
N MET A 1 3.69 -8.11 15.36
CA MET A 1 4.41 -6.89 15.80
C MET A 1 5.78 -6.84 15.12
N VAL A 2 6.16 -5.70 14.54
CA VAL A 2 7.46 -5.51 13.87
C VAL A 2 8.55 -5.28 14.91
N THR A 3 9.65 -6.05 14.85
CA THR A 3 10.76 -5.95 15.81
C THR A 3 12.00 -5.29 15.22
N ALA A 4 12.89 -4.77 16.08
CA ALA A 4 14.18 -4.23 15.66
C ALA A 4 15.05 -5.28 14.94
N GLU A 5 14.99 -6.54 15.35
CA GLU A 5 15.71 -7.64 14.68
C GLU A 5 15.18 -7.84 13.25
N GLN A 6 13.85 -7.89 13.07
CA GLN A 6 13.24 -8.00 11.74
C GLN A 6 13.63 -6.83 10.85
N LEU A 7 13.62 -5.60 11.38
CA LEU A 7 14.01 -4.39 10.63
C LEU A 7 15.50 -4.40 10.28
N ASN A 8 16.38 -4.84 11.19
CA ASN A 8 17.81 -4.96 10.90
C ASN A 8 18.08 -5.96 9.76
N ARG A 9 17.29 -7.04 9.67
CA ARG A 9 17.39 -7.96 8.52
C ARG A 9 16.83 -7.34 7.23
N ALA A 10 15.63 -6.76 7.29
CA ALA A 10 14.97 -6.17 6.14
C ALA A 10 15.77 -5.02 5.51
N LEU A 11 16.37 -4.17 6.35
CA LEU A 11 17.10 -2.97 5.92
C LEU A 11 18.61 -3.18 5.83
N ALA A 12 19.11 -4.42 5.94
CA ALA A 12 20.54 -4.72 6.02
C ALA A 12 21.35 -4.10 4.87
N SER A 13 20.81 -4.10 3.65
CA SER A 13 21.47 -3.53 2.46
C SER A 13 21.52 -1.99 2.45
N ARG A 14 20.74 -1.32 3.31
CA ARG A 14 20.62 0.14 3.38
C ARG A 14 21.19 0.75 4.66
N LEU A 15 21.33 -0.04 5.72
CA LEU A 15 21.80 0.43 7.03
C LEU A 15 23.31 0.75 7.09
N GLY A 16 24.11 0.18 6.18
CA GLY A 16 25.56 0.31 6.23
C GLY A 16 26.12 -0.28 7.54
N THR A 17 26.75 0.56 8.36
CA THR A 17 27.26 0.17 9.69
C THR A 17 26.27 0.42 10.83
N ALA A 18 25.15 1.11 10.57
CA ALA A 18 24.12 1.38 11.57
C ALA A 18 23.25 0.15 11.84
N ARG A 19 22.50 0.20 12.95
CA ARG A 19 21.49 -0.80 13.31
C ARG A 19 20.28 -0.10 13.89
N VAL A 20 19.09 -0.67 13.70
CA VAL A 20 17.89 -0.28 14.45
C VAL A 20 18.06 -0.77 15.89
N GLU A 21 18.14 0.16 16.84
CA GLU A 21 18.26 -0.13 18.27
C GLU A 21 16.88 -0.23 18.94
N ALA A 22 15.98 0.68 18.56
CA ALA A 22 14.64 0.74 19.10
C ALA A 22 13.61 1.02 18.01
N VAL A 23 12.43 0.45 18.19
CA VAL A 23 11.25 0.71 17.37
C VAL A 23 10.06 0.95 18.29
N VAL A 24 9.39 2.09 18.11
CA VAL A 24 8.07 2.35 18.68
C VAL A 24 7.06 2.30 17.56
N THR A 25 5.92 1.65 17.77
CA THR A 25 4.89 1.47 16.73
C THR A 25 3.58 2.11 17.12
N GLU A 26 2.95 2.81 16.18
CA GLU A 26 1.61 3.38 16.33
C GLU A 26 0.70 2.85 15.21
N PRO A 27 -0.53 2.41 15.51
CA PRO A 27 -1.46 1.97 14.47
C PRO A 27 -1.90 3.13 13.56
N ILE A 28 -2.03 2.85 12.26
CA ILE A 28 -2.61 3.78 11.27
C ILE A 28 -3.85 3.14 10.65
N GLY A 29 -4.95 3.91 10.65
CA GLY A 29 -6.20 3.49 10.05
C GLY A 29 -6.94 2.43 10.87
N THR A 30 -7.91 1.77 10.24
CA THR A 30 -8.86 0.87 10.90
C THR A 30 -8.59 -0.61 10.63
N GLY A 31 -7.45 -0.96 10.01
CA GLY A 31 -6.97 -2.34 9.85
C GLY A 31 -7.86 -3.27 9.01
N GLN A 32 -8.78 -2.73 8.19
CA GLN A 32 -9.84 -3.52 7.54
C GLN A 32 -9.34 -4.56 6.53
N MET A 33 -8.13 -4.40 5.99
CA MET A 33 -7.55 -5.28 4.97
C MET A 33 -6.18 -5.80 5.38
N SER A 34 -5.30 -4.91 5.83
CA SER A 34 -3.97 -5.22 6.37
C SER A 34 -3.74 -4.40 7.63
N GLU A 35 -2.74 -4.78 8.42
CA GLU A 35 -2.21 -3.90 9.45
C GLU A 35 -1.33 -2.83 8.78
N SER A 36 -1.44 -1.60 9.26
CA SER A 36 -0.56 -0.49 8.90
C SER A 36 -0.12 0.19 10.18
N ARG A 37 1.19 0.36 10.36
CA ARG A 37 1.75 0.99 11.56
C ARG A 37 2.80 2.02 11.19
N ARG A 38 2.75 3.18 11.83
CA ARG A 38 3.88 4.10 11.88
C ARG A 38 4.95 3.49 12.77
N LEU A 39 6.18 3.50 12.30
CA LEU A 39 7.36 3.16 13.05
C LEU A 39 8.10 4.45 13.39
N HIS A 40 8.56 4.56 14.64
CA HIS A 40 9.56 5.54 15.07
C HIS A 40 10.84 4.76 15.36
N LEU A 41 11.90 5.07 14.64
CA LEU A 41 13.13 4.30 14.57
C LEU A 41 14.27 5.08 15.22
N THR A 42 14.98 4.42 16.12
CA THR A 42 16.26 4.88 16.67
C THR A 42 17.38 4.03 16.10
N TYR A 43 18.39 4.68 15.53
CA TYR A 43 19.56 4.02 14.94
C TYR A 43 20.80 4.19 15.81
N SER A 44 21.65 3.16 15.83
CA SER A 44 22.92 3.16 16.59
C SER A 44 23.99 4.12 16.06
N ALA A 45 23.84 4.55 14.80
CA ALA A 45 24.72 5.47 14.11
C ALA A 45 23.94 6.19 13.00
N PRO A 46 24.44 7.33 12.49
CA PRO A 46 23.84 7.99 11.33
C PRO A 46 23.75 7.07 10.09
N CYS A 47 22.63 7.14 9.37
CA CYS A 47 22.41 6.45 8.09
C CYS A 47 21.41 7.24 7.23
N ASP A 48 21.28 6.88 5.95
CA ASP A 48 20.41 7.57 4.98
C ASP A 48 18.94 7.10 5.01
N LEU A 49 18.51 6.50 6.12
CA LEU A 49 17.13 6.05 6.33
C LEU A 49 16.37 7.03 7.23
N PRO A 50 15.06 7.25 6.98
CA PRO A 50 14.25 8.12 7.83
C PRO A 50 14.08 7.53 9.23
N THR A 51 13.86 8.40 10.21
CA THR A 51 13.49 8.01 11.57
C THR A 51 12.02 7.64 11.71
N THR A 52 11.20 7.85 10.66
CA THR A 52 9.83 7.34 10.58
C THR A 52 9.60 6.58 9.29
N MET A 53 8.83 5.49 9.38
CA MET A 53 8.42 4.66 8.24
C MET A 53 7.01 4.11 8.48
N ILE A 54 6.32 3.73 7.41
CA ILE A 54 5.09 2.95 7.51
C ILE A 54 5.41 1.48 7.25
N ALA A 55 5.07 0.62 8.21
CA ALA A 55 5.07 -0.82 8.02
C ALA A 55 3.67 -1.31 7.65
N LYS A 56 3.57 -2.08 6.58
CA LYS A 56 2.36 -2.84 6.23
C LYS A 56 2.67 -4.33 6.22
N PHE A 57 1.78 -5.10 6.82
CA PHE A 57 1.88 -6.56 6.95
C PHE A 57 0.47 -7.15 7.12
N PRO A 58 0.30 -8.48 6.99
CA PRO A 58 -1.02 -9.12 7.11
C PRO A 58 -1.70 -8.79 8.44
N SER A 59 -3.04 -8.75 8.42
CA SER A 59 -3.82 -8.61 9.65
C SER A 59 -3.71 -9.85 10.53
N ASP A 60 -3.70 -9.67 11.86
CA ASP A 60 -3.81 -10.77 12.82
C ASP A 60 -5.26 -11.32 12.89
N ASP A 61 -6.27 -10.58 12.38
CA ASP A 61 -7.65 -11.05 12.28
C ASP A 61 -7.81 -12.04 11.10
N PRO A 62 -8.20 -13.30 11.36
CA PRO A 62 -8.33 -14.31 10.31
C PRO A 62 -9.32 -13.95 9.20
N ARG A 63 -10.39 -13.20 9.51
CA ARG A 63 -11.38 -12.78 8.50
C ARG A 63 -10.81 -11.72 7.56
N SER A 64 -10.11 -10.74 8.11
CA SER A 64 -9.38 -9.73 7.34
C SER A 64 -8.30 -10.39 6.47
N ARG A 65 -7.54 -11.35 7.01
CA ARG A 65 -6.56 -12.14 6.23
C ARG A 65 -7.21 -12.95 5.10
N ALA A 66 -8.33 -13.62 5.36
CA ALA A 66 -9.05 -14.37 4.33
C ALA A 66 -9.57 -13.45 3.21
N THR A 67 -10.07 -12.27 3.57
CA THR A 67 -10.50 -11.24 2.62
C THR A 67 -9.33 -10.71 1.80
N GLY A 68 -8.18 -10.46 2.44
CA GLY A 68 -6.96 -10.04 1.76
C GLY A 68 -6.48 -11.06 0.73
N LYS A 69 -6.51 -12.35 1.08
CA LYS A 69 -6.21 -13.46 0.17
C LYS A 69 -7.20 -13.54 -1.00
N ALA A 70 -8.50 -13.46 -0.72
CA ALA A 70 -9.54 -13.54 -1.75
C ALA A 70 -9.45 -12.38 -2.76
N THR A 71 -9.11 -11.18 -2.29
CA THR A 71 -8.90 -9.99 -3.13
C THR A 71 -7.47 -9.86 -3.67
N ARG A 72 -6.59 -10.79 -3.27
CA ARG A 72 -5.15 -10.81 -3.54
C ARG A 72 -4.48 -9.46 -3.17
N CYS A 73 -5.03 -8.66 -2.25
CA CYS A 73 -4.62 -7.26 -2.09
C CYS A 73 -3.14 -7.14 -1.67
N TYR A 74 -2.64 -8.08 -0.87
CA TYR A 74 -1.24 -8.15 -0.45
C TYR A 74 -0.28 -8.40 -1.63
N GLU A 75 -0.63 -9.33 -2.53
CA GLU A 75 0.14 -9.61 -3.73
C GLU A 75 0.25 -8.37 -4.63
N VAL A 76 -0.87 -7.67 -4.86
CA VAL A 76 -0.85 -6.49 -5.76
C VAL A 76 -0.04 -5.36 -5.16
N GLU A 77 -0.21 -5.08 -3.87
CA GLU A 77 0.52 -3.98 -3.26
C GLU A 77 2.02 -4.26 -3.23
N ALA A 78 2.43 -5.47 -2.82
CA ALA A 78 3.84 -5.85 -2.84
C ALA A 78 4.42 -5.86 -4.26
N SER A 79 3.65 -6.32 -5.24
CA SER A 79 4.12 -6.37 -6.62
C SER A 79 4.17 -5.01 -7.29
N PHE A 80 3.28 -4.09 -6.93
CA PHE A 80 3.35 -2.69 -7.36
C PHE A 80 4.68 -2.06 -6.95
N TYR A 81 5.06 -2.14 -5.68
CA TYR A 81 6.31 -1.55 -5.20
C TYR A 81 7.56 -2.26 -5.72
N ARG A 82 7.49 -3.56 -5.96
CA ARG A 82 8.62 -4.34 -6.48
C ARG A 82 8.84 -4.15 -7.98
N ASP A 83 7.78 -4.15 -8.78
CA ASP A 83 7.90 -4.29 -10.23
C ASP A 83 7.50 -3.03 -11.01
N LEU A 84 6.68 -2.14 -10.44
CA LEU A 84 6.00 -1.09 -11.20
C LEU A 84 6.28 0.33 -10.70
N ARG A 85 6.46 0.53 -9.40
CA ARG A 85 6.52 1.85 -8.76
C ARG A 85 7.57 2.77 -9.40
N ASP A 86 8.76 2.23 -9.64
CA ASP A 86 9.91 3.01 -10.15
C ASP A 86 9.78 3.36 -11.64
N ALA A 87 8.82 2.77 -12.36
CA ALA A 87 8.50 3.10 -13.74
C ALA A 87 7.38 4.16 -13.86
N LEU A 88 6.92 4.73 -12.73
CA LEU A 88 5.78 5.63 -12.66
C LEU A 88 6.15 6.96 -11.99
N ASP A 89 5.57 8.05 -12.48
CA ASP A 89 5.81 9.40 -11.98
C ASP A 89 4.85 9.83 -10.86
N VAL A 90 3.88 8.98 -10.52
CA VAL A 90 2.88 9.27 -9.47
C VAL A 90 3.55 9.54 -8.14
N GLY A 91 2.98 10.38 -7.29
CA GLY A 91 3.41 10.69 -5.93
C GLY A 91 3.09 9.57 -4.92
N ALA A 92 3.43 8.32 -5.23
CA ALA A 92 3.33 7.22 -4.27
C ALA A 92 4.54 7.16 -3.30
N PRO A 93 4.38 6.60 -2.09
CA PRO A 93 5.47 6.50 -1.11
C PRO A 93 6.74 5.88 -1.69
N ARG A 94 7.92 6.33 -1.25
CA ARG A 94 9.15 5.57 -1.50
C ARG A 94 9.09 4.22 -0.79
N CYS A 95 9.59 3.17 -1.44
CA CYS A 95 9.70 1.84 -0.84
C CYS A 95 11.13 1.59 -0.34
N TYR A 96 11.28 1.38 0.97
CA TYR A 96 12.56 1.02 1.57
C TYR A 96 12.79 -0.49 1.53
N PHE A 97 11.71 -1.26 1.64
CA PHE A 97 11.74 -2.72 1.62
C PHE A 97 10.39 -3.31 1.20
N VAL A 98 10.43 -4.39 0.43
CA VAL A 98 9.27 -5.20 0.08
C VAL A 98 9.66 -6.67 0.02
N GLU A 99 8.94 -7.50 0.76
CA GLU A 99 9.04 -8.96 0.70
C GLU A 99 7.64 -9.56 0.79
N ARG A 100 7.40 -10.64 0.06
CA ARG A 100 6.18 -11.46 0.15
C ARG A 100 6.52 -12.93 0.00
N ASP A 101 5.98 -13.74 0.89
CA ASP A 101 5.97 -15.19 0.80
C ASP A 101 4.74 -15.65 -0.02
N ASN A 102 4.98 -16.30 -1.15
CA ASN A 102 3.91 -16.78 -2.04
C ASN A 102 3.11 -17.95 -1.46
N ALA A 103 3.67 -18.70 -0.52
CA ALA A 103 3.02 -19.86 0.09
C ALA A 103 2.12 -19.46 1.27
N THR A 104 2.58 -18.53 2.11
CA THR A 104 1.81 -18.10 3.30
C THR A 104 0.94 -16.87 3.05
N ASP A 105 1.26 -16.11 2.00
CA ASP A 105 0.78 -14.75 1.70
C ASP A 105 1.19 -13.74 2.78
N ASP A 106 2.20 -14.06 3.58
CA ASP A 106 2.82 -13.10 4.48
C ASP A 106 3.64 -12.10 3.66
N PHE A 107 3.64 -10.84 4.11
CA PHE A 107 4.40 -9.79 3.45
C PHE A 107 4.87 -8.74 4.45
N LEU A 108 5.92 -8.03 4.09
CA LEU A 108 6.37 -6.83 4.78
C LEU A 108 6.68 -5.76 3.74
N LEU A 109 5.98 -4.62 3.85
CA LEU A 109 6.33 -3.40 3.13
C LEU A 109 6.79 -2.36 4.16
N LEU A 110 7.93 -1.74 3.89
CA LEU A 110 8.42 -0.55 4.59
C LEU A 110 8.39 0.62 3.62
N LEU A 111 7.54 1.60 3.91
CA LEU A 111 7.24 2.72 3.04
C LEU A 111 7.59 4.04 3.72
N GLU A 112 7.77 5.08 2.91
CA GLU A 112 7.82 6.47 3.34
C GLU A 112 6.58 6.86 4.15
N ASP A 113 6.81 7.60 5.24
CA ASP A 113 5.75 8.24 6.01
C ASP A 113 5.50 9.63 5.45
N PHE A 114 4.28 9.87 4.95
CA PHE A 114 3.88 11.16 4.41
C PHE A 114 3.47 12.18 5.48
N ALA A 115 3.68 11.93 6.77
CA ALA A 115 3.46 12.95 7.79
C ALA A 115 4.17 14.28 7.41
N PRO A 116 3.50 15.44 7.51
CA PRO A 116 2.21 15.69 8.16
C PRO A 116 0.97 15.64 7.24
N CYS A 117 1.04 15.01 6.06
CA CYS A 117 -0.12 14.86 5.17
C CYS A 117 -1.29 14.17 5.87
N ARG A 118 -2.52 14.55 5.50
CA ARG A 118 -3.77 14.05 6.06
C ARG A 118 -4.53 13.17 5.07
N GLN A 119 -5.28 12.22 5.60
CA GLN A 119 -6.26 11.46 4.82
C GLN A 119 -7.39 12.38 4.33
N GLY A 120 -7.87 12.16 3.11
CA GLY A 120 -9.07 12.82 2.59
C GLY A 120 -10.35 12.33 3.26
N ASP A 121 -11.37 13.18 3.32
CA ASP A 121 -12.69 12.81 3.85
C ASP A 121 -13.54 12.16 2.75
N GLN A 122 -13.81 10.87 2.90
CA GLN A 122 -14.55 10.08 1.90
C GLN A 122 -16.05 10.38 1.86
N ILE A 123 -16.60 11.04 2.89
CA ILE A 123 -18.03 11.37 2.98
C ILE A 123 -18.26 12.81 2.60
N LYS A 124 -17.49 13.75 3.18
CA LYS A 124 -17.57 15.17 2.83
C LYS A 124 -17.05 15.45 1.41
N GLY A 125 -16.14 14.61 0.92
CA GLY A 125 -15.46 14.79 -0.35
C GLY A 125 -14.26 15.73 -0.25
N CYS A 126 -13.85 16.27 -1.40
CA CYS A 126 -12.69 17.14 -1.53
C CYS A 126 -13.07 18.49 -2.14
N THR A 127 -12.20 19.48 -1.98
CA THR A 127 -12.28 20.76 -2.66
C THR A 127 -11.91 20.62 -4.14
N LEU A 128 -12.28 21.60 -4.97
CA LEU A 128 -11.88 21.62 -6.38
C LEU A 128 -10.35 21.50 -6.55
N HIS A 129 -9.58 22.23 -5.74
CA HIS A 129 -8.13 22.21 -5.80
C HIS A 129 -7.54 20.83 -5.45
N GLU A 130 -8.08 20.15 -4.43
CA GLU A 130 -7.69 18.78 -4.11
C GLU A 130 -8.06 17.81 -5.24
N ALA A 131 -9.22 18.00 -5.88
CA ALA A 131 -9.62 17.18 -7.02
C ALA A 131 -8.67 17.37 -8.22
N GLU A 132 -8.30 18.61 -8.55
CA GLU A 132 -7.32 18.93 -9.60
C GLU A 132 -5.96 18.26 -9.31
N ALA A 133 -5.46 18.37 -8.07
CA ALA A 133 -4.23 17.70 -7.67
C ALA A 133 -4.32 16.17 -7.79
N CYS A 134 -5.46 15.57 -7.44
CA CYS A 134 -5.68 14.13 -7.66
C CYS A 134 -5.68 13.75 -9.15
N ILE A 135 -6.24 14.58 -10.03
CA ILE A 135 -6.21 14.34 -11.48
C ILE A 135 -4.77 14.39 -12.00
N ASP A 136 -3.96 15.35 -11.56
CA ASP A 136 -2.54 15.42 -11.95
C ASP A 136 -1.79 14.14 -11.57
N GLU A 137 -2.03 13.60 -10.38
CA GLU A 137 -1.44 12.34 -9.94
C GLU A 137 -1.96 11.12 -10.73
N LEU A 138 -3.23 11.12 -11.13
CA LEU A 138 -3.77 10.08 -12.02
C LEU A 138 -3.14 10.11 -13.41
N VAL A 139 -2.80 11.30 -13.93
CA VAL A 139 -2.06 11.42 -15.19
C VAL A 139 -0.65 10.85 -15.03
N ARG A 140 0.04 11.17 -13.93
CA ARG A 140 1.38 10.62 -13.63
C ARG A 140 1.37 9.11 -13.38
N LEU A 141 0.24 8.54 -12.94
CA LEU A 141 0.06 7.10 -12.80
C LEU A 141 -0.20 6.40 -14.13
N HIS A 142 -1.08 6.95 -14.98
CA HIS A 142 -1.48 6.27 -16.22
C HIS A 142 -0.59 6.59 -17.42
N GLY A 143 -0.04 7.81 -17.49
CA GLY A 143 0.70 8.33 -18.64
C GLY A 143 1.97 7.56 -18.97
N PRO A 144 2.91 7.34 -18.02
CA PRO A 144 4.23 6.77 -18.32
C PRO A 144 4.20 5.41 -19.01
N LEU A 145 3.19 4.58 -18.70
CA LEU A 145 3.07 3.22 -19.20
C LEU A 145 1.82 3.00 -20.07
N TRP A 146 1.21 4.08 -20.57
CA TRP A 146 0.06 3.97 -21.46
C TRP A 146 0.39 3.15 -22.70
N ASN A 147 -0.39 2.08 -22.96
CA ASN A 147 -0.15 1.11 -24.04
C ASN A 147 1.25 0.46 -24.03
N SER A 148 1.98 0.50 -22.93
CA SER A 148 3.29 -0.14 -22.84
C SER A 148 3.15 -1.67 -22.82
N PRO A 149 3.85 -2.40 -23.71
CA PRO A 149 3.83 -3.87 -23.71
C PRO A 149 4.46 -4.45 -22.43
N PHE A 150 5.25 -3.66 -21.70
CA PHE A 150 5.80 -4.03 -20.40
C PHE A 150 4.69 -4.50 -19.44
N LEU A 151 3.53 -3.82 -19.41
CA LEU A 151 2.44 -4.17 -18.51
C LEU A 151 1.91 -5.59 -18.75
N ALA A 152 1.94 -6.09 -19.99
CA ALA A 152 1.50 -7.45 -20.32
C ALA A 152 2.47 -8.53 -19.79
N THR A 153 3.69 -8.15 -19.42
CA THR A 153 4.70 -9.04 -18.84
C THR A 153 4.52 -9.25 -17.34
N LEU A 154 3.64 -8.47 -16.69
CA LEU A 154 3.38 -8.52 -15.25
C LEU A 154 2.21 -9.47 -14.93
N PRO A 155 2.45 -10.74 -14.53
CA PRO A 155 1.39 -11.73 -14.38
C PRO A 155 0.39 -11.41 -13.26
N TRP A 156 0.77 -10.56 -12.30
CA TRP A 156 -0.07 -10.15 -11.18
C TRP A 156 -1.05 -9.01 -11.54
N LEU A 157 -0.82 -8.28 -12.65
CA LEU A 157 -1.50 -7.02 -12.96
C LEU A 157 -2.88 -7.22 -13.59
N ASN A 158 -3.03 -8.18 -14.50
CA ASN A 158 -4.31 -8.51 -15.12
C ASN A 158 -5.07 -9.51 -14.26
N ARG A 159 -6.02 -9.00 -13.46
CA ARG A 159 -6.68 -9.76 -12.39
C ARG A 159 -8.10 -10.19 -12.71
N SER A 160 -8.76 -9.47 -13.61
CA SER A 160 -10.19 -9.57 -13.79
C SER A 160 -10.52 -10.29 -15.08
N SER A 161 -11.15 -11.45 -14.94
CA SER A 161 -11.87 -12.07 -16.04
C SER A 161 -13.11 -11.24 -16.41
N ASP A 162 -13.69 -11.52 -17.58
CA ASP A 162 -14.96 -10.91 -18.01
C ASP A 162 -16.09 -11.18 -16.99
N SER A 163 -16.09 -12.36 -16.39
CA SER A 163 -17.02 -12.72 -15.30
C SER A 163 -16.81 -11.88 -14.05
N ASP A 164 -15.56 -11.64 -13.62
CA ASP A 164 -15.29 -10.84 -12.42
C ASP A 164 -15.75 -9.38 -12.59
N ARG A 165 -15.52 -8.82 -13.78
CA ARG A 165 -15.95 -7.47 -14.12
C ARG A 165 -17.48 -7.36 -14.13
N SER A 166 -18.15 -8.33 -14.74
CA SER A 166 -19.62 -8.38 -14.80
C SER A 166 -20.24 -8.55 -13.40
N GLY A 167 -19.67 -9.43 -12.57
CA GLY A 167 -20.11 -9.64 -11.19
C GLY A 167 -19.95 -8.39 -10.32
N SER A 168 -18.80 -7.72 -10.41
CA SER A 168 -18.55 -6.47 -9.70
C SER A 168 -19.53 -5.36 -10.11
N GLN A 169 -19.83 -5.24 -11.41
CA GLN A 169 -20.82 -4.29 -11.91
C GLN A 169 -22.24 -4.59 -11.40
N ALA A 170 -22.64 -5.86 -11.38
CA ALA A 170 -23.94 -6.29 -10.87
C ALA A 170 -24.09 -5.98 -9.37
N LEU A 171 -23.07 -6.29 -8.57
CA LEU A 171 -23.03 -5.97 -7.15
C LEU A 171 -23.19 -4.46 -6.92
N MET A 172 -22.43 -3.63 -7.65
CA MET A 172 -22.53 -2.18 -7.53
C MET A 172 -23.94 -1.67 -7.84
N ARG A 173 -24.58 -2.16 -8.91
CA ARG A 173 -25.97 -1.81 -9.23
C ARG A 173 -26.95 -2.22 -8.13
N GLN A 174 -26.72 -3.37 -7.50
CA GLN A 174 -27.57 -3.87 -6.42
C GLN A 174 -27.47 -3.02 -5.15
N VAL A 175 -26.25 -2.62 -4.74
CA VAL A 175 -26.04 -1.90 -3.48
C VAL A 175 -26.24 -0.38 -3.59
N PHE A 176 -26.14 0.18 -4.80
CA PHE A 176 -26.21 1.62 -5.02
C PHE A 176 -27.50 2.30 -4.53
N PRO A 177 -28.72 1.74 -4.70
CA PRO A 177 -29.94 2.36 -4.17
C PRO A 177 -29.92 2.49 -2.64
N GLY A 178 -29.40 1.48 -1.94
CA GLY A 178 -29.27 1.51 -0.47
C GLY A 178 -28.22 2.53 0.00
N PHE A 179 -27.14 2.69 -0.76
CA PHE A 179 -26.16 3.75 -0.53
C PHE A 179 -26.80 5.13 -0.65
N LEU A 180 -27.54 5.41 -1.73
CA LEU A 180 -28.23 6.68 -1.91
C LEU A 180 -29.22 6.95 -0.77
N ALA A 181 -30.02 5.97 -0.36
CA ALA A 181 -30.97 6.14 0.73
C ALA A 181 -30.30 6.48 2.08
N ARG A 182 -29.05 6.06 2.29
CA ARG A 182 -28.31 6.29 3.54
C ARG A 182 -27.55 7.61 3.58
N TYR A 183 -27.12 8.10 2.41
CA TYR A 183 -26.19 9.24 2.30
C TYR A 183 -26.72 10.39 1.44
N ALA A 184 -28.01 10.39 1.08
CA ALA A 184 -28.70 11.51 0.44
C ALA A 184 -28.90 12.70 1.39
#